data_AF-A0A7W0GS95-F1
#
_entry.id   AF-A0A7W0GS95-F1
#
_cell.length_a   1.000
_cell.length_b   1.000
_cell.length_c   1.000
_cell.angle_alpha   90.00
_cell.angle_beta   90.00
_cell.angle_gamma   90.00
#
_symmetry.space_group_name_H-M   'P 1'
#
loop_
_entity.id
_entity.type
_entity.pdbx_description
1 polymer ?
#
loop_
_entity_poly.entity_id
_entity_poly.type
_entity_poly.pdbx_seq_one_letter_code
_entity_poly.pdbx_strand_id
1 'polypeptide(L)'
;MAVLEGGGGGQNSATTEPSAAELEQVNARRLLGGLQIMLPQIDQYLPGRSQAVRQKMTEVGITDSSRAAMTQVNRAMQQGTSESLLAAAPSAPQVMQSRIYQQAALRALDEGNADRARQIANDYLGQGARESVLQAVEFRLTSEKLGSSNMDEVRHTLAGLRSDDERIDLLVQLSGNARQNNPKLAVELLNEARQFTNRRATNYRQLEQQLMVAEAFRELEPARSFEILEPGIVQLNELLTAAATLTGFEVNVFQDGELPLEGRNGLSNMVTRYGHALGLLATSDFEQSQTLANRFQLSESRVVARLSIVRSMLGKEPGFRSRGSRLGQNTVIRRGQ
;
A
#
# COMPACT_ATOMS: atom_id res chain seq x y z
N MET A 1 -50.23 28.56 30.74
CA MET A 1 -50.06 29.16 29.39
C MET A 1 -48.65 29.72 29.28
N ALA A 2 -47.74 28.97 28.67
CA ALA A 2 -46.56 29.48 27.96
C ALA A 2 -45.93 28.28 27.25
N VAL A 3 -45.68 28.46 25.96
CA VAL A 3 -45.47 27.44 24.93
C VAL A 3 -44.00 27.00 24.88
N LEU A 4 -43.81 25.72 24.60
CA LEU A 4 -42.55 25.06 24.24
C LEU A 4 -42.21 25.37 22.78
N GLU A 5 -41.00 25.84 22.48
CA GLU A 5 -40.39 25.71 21.15
C GLU A 5 -38.97 25.17 21.27
N GLY A 6 -38.76 24.01 20.65
CA GLY A 6 -37.47 23.39 20.43
C GLY A 6 -36.87 23.81 19.10
N GLY A 7 -35.58 24.14 19.11
CA GLY A 7 -34.78 24.38 17.91
C GLY A 7 -33.77 23.27 17.69
N GLY A 8 -34.16 22.22 16.97
CA GLY A 8 -33.27 21.20 16.44
C GLY A 8 -32.72 21.63 15.09
N GLY A 9 -31.47 22.11 15.06
CA GLY A 9 -30.76 22.46 13.82
C GLY A 9 -30.11 21.24 13.18
N GLY A 10 -30.86 20.50 12.35
CA GLY A 10 -30.32 19.49 11.44
C GLY A 10 -29.75 20.13 10.18
N GLN A 11 -28.43 20.08 10.01
CA GLN A 11 -27.76 20.46 8.77
C GLN A 11 -28.04 19.39 7.70
N ASN A 12 -28.97 19.68 6.79
CA ASN A 12 -29.15 18.93 5.56
C ASN A 12 -27.99 19.25 4.60
N SER A 13 -27.12 18.27 4.35
CA SER A 13 -26.16 18.31 3.25
C SER A 13 -26.91 18.14 1.93
N ALA A 14 -27.23 19.25 1.27
CA ALA A 14 -27.72 19.21 -0.12
C ALA A 14 -26.56 18.77 -1.03
N THR A 15 -26.58 17.52 -1.46
CA THR A 15 -25.90 17.08 -2.68
C THR A 15 -26.58 17.79 -3.85
N THR A 16 -25.96 18.86 -4.35
CA THR A 16 -26.36 19.51 -5.60
C THR A 16 -26.21 18.49 -6.73
N GLU A 17 -27.31 18.06 -7.34
CA GLU A 17 -27.24 17.27 -8.57
C GLU A 17 -26.50 18.10 -9.63
N PRO A 18 -25.53 17.51 -10.36
CA PRO A 18 -24.84 18.22 -11.42
C PRO A 18 -25.85 18.65 -12.48
N SER A 19 -25.80 19.93 -12.83
CA SER A 19 -26.67 20.52 -13.84
C SER A 19 -26.51 19.82 -15.20
N ALA A 20 -27.53 19.91 -16.06
CA ALA A 20 -27.47 19.35 -17.42
C ALA A 20 -26.24 19.83 -18.20
N ALA A 21 -25.81 21.09 -17.99
CA ALA A 21 -24.61 21.66 -18.59
C ALA A 21 -23.31 21.01 -18.08
N GLU A 22 -23.24 20.67 -16.78
CA GLU A 22 -22.08 19.96 -16.21
C GLU A 22 -22.01 18.52 -16.71
N LEU A 23 -23.14 17.83 -16.82
CA LEU A 23 -23.22 16.49 -17.40
C LEU A 23 -22.80 16.49 -18.88
N GLU A 24 -23.26 17.47 -19.66
CA GLU A 24 -22.85 17.64 -21.06
C GLU A 24 -21.34 17.91 -21.17
N GLN A 25 -20.78 18.75 -20.30
CA GLN A 25 -19.35 19.04 -20.28
C GLN A 25 -18.49 17.80 -19.90
N VAL A 26 -18.95 17.00 -18.94
CA VAL A 26 -18.29 15.73 -18.55
C VAL A 26 -18.35 14.71 -19.69
N ASN A 27 -19.50 14.57 -20.35
CA ASN A 27 -19.67 13.68 -21.49
C ASN A 27 -18.82 14.12 -22.68
N ALA A 28 -18.78 15.42 -22.99
CA ALA A 28 -17.93 15.99 -24.03
C ALA A 28 -16.44 15.74 -23.75
N ARG A 29 -15.98 15.93 -22.50
CA ARG A 29 -14.60 15.60 -22.10
C ARG A 29 -14.27 14.12 -22.27
N ARG A 30 -15.21 13.23 -21.94
CA ARG A 30 -15.02 11.78 -22.08
C ARG A 30 -14.93 11.34 -23.54
N LEU A 31 -15.79 11.89 -24.41
CA LEU A 31 -15.79 11.62 -25.84
C LEU A 31 -14.55 12.17 -26.53
N LEU A 32 -14.16 13.41 -26.22
CA LEU A 32 -12.96 14.05 -26.77
C LEU A 32 -11.67 13.37 -26.29
N GLY A 33 -11.64 12.88 -25.04
CA GLY A 33 -10.54 12.06 -24.53
C GLY A 33 -10.34 10.75 -25.31
N GLY A 34 -11.43 10.12 -25.77
CA GLY A 34 -11.38 8.95 -26.65
C GLY A 34 -10.89 9.27 -28.06
N LEU A 35 -11.36 10.39 -28.63
CA LEU A 35 -10.93 10.87 -29.95
C LEU A 35 -9.44 11.23 -30.01
N GLN A 36 -8.84 11.66 -28.88
CA GLN A 36 -7.40 11.93 -28.81
C GLN A 36 -6.54 10.70 -29.12
N ILE A 37 -6.96 9.51 -28.68
CA ILE A 37 -6.22 8.26 -28.93
C ILE A 37 -6.23 7.92 -30.41
N MET A 38 -7.28 8.32 -31.11
CA MET A 38 -7.46 8.10 -32.54
C MET A 38 -6.84 9.20 -33.40
N LEU A 39 -6.25 10.26 -32.84
CA LEU A 39 -5.66 11.35 -33.62
C LEU A 39 -4.69 10.88 -34.72
N PRO A 40 -3.79 9.90 -34.50
CA PRO A 40 -2.93 9.39 -35.57
C PRO A 40 -3.72 8.76 -36.72
N GLN A 41 -4.82 8.08 -36.41
CA GLN A 41 -5.72 7.48 -37.40
C GLN A 41 -6.56 8.57 -38.10
N ILE A 42 -6.96 9.62 -37.38
CA ILE A 42 -7.66 10.77 -37.95
C ILE A 42 -6.71 11.54 -38.89
N ASP A 43 -5.45 11.73 -38.51
CA ASP A 43 -4.42 12.36 -39.35
C ASP A 43 -4.17 11.53 -40.61
N GLN A 44 -4.18 10.20 -40.51
CA GLN A 44 -3.94 9.28 -41.62
C GLN A 44 -5.14 9.13 -42.57
N TYR A 45 -6.35 9.03 -42.05
CA TYR A 45 -7.55 8.66 -42.84
C TYR A 45 -8.52 9.82 -43.06
N LEU A 46 -8.47 10.88 -42.23
CA LEU A 46 -9.37 12.04 -42.27
C LEU A 46 -8.61 13.37 -42.01
N PRO A 47 -7.54 13.68 -42.76
CA PRO A 47 -6.64 14.81 -42.48
C PRO A 47 -7.38 16.17 -42.49
N GLY A 48 -8.44 16.31 -43.29
CA GLY A 48 -9.26 17.53 -43.32
C GLY A 48 -10.04 17.82 -42.02
N ARG A 49 -10.15 16.84 -41.10
CA ARG A 49 -10.86 16.99 -39.82
C ARG A 49 -9.94 17.06 -38.61
N SER A 50 -8.65 16.74 -38.76
CA SER A 50 -7.72 16.67 -37.63
C SER A 50 -7.53 18.01 -36.93
N GLN A 51 -7.44 19.10 -37.70
CA GLN A 51 -7.31 20.45 -37.16
C GLN A 51 -8.54 20.86 -36.33
N ALA A 52 -9.75 20.56 -36.81
CA ALA A 52 -10.99 20.83 -36.09
C ALA A 52 -11.08 20.04 -34.77
N VAL A 53 -10.63 18.78 -34.75
CA VAL A 53 -10.59 17.95 -33.54
C VAL A 53 -9.59 18.53 -32.53
N ARG A 54 -8.38 18.90 -32.97
CA ARG A 54 -7.35 19.52 -32.10
C ARG A 54 -7.82 20.87 -31.54
N GLN A 55 -8.52 21.67 -32.35
CA GLN A 55 -9.11 22.93 -31.92
C GLN A 55 -10.20 22.71 -30.86
N LYS A 56 -11.10 21.74 -31.09
CA LYS A 56 -12.16 21.39 -30.12
C LYS A 56 -11.60 20.84 -28.82
N MET A 57 -10.52 20.06 -28.86
CA MET A 57 -9.84 19.59 -27.64
C MET A 57 -9.22 20.74 -26.84
N THR A 58 -8.60 21.71 -27.53
CA THR A 58 -8.02 22.91 -26.89
C THR A 58 -9.10 23.77 -26.23
N GLU A 59 -10.25 23.96 -26.89
CA GLU A 59 -11.41 24.68 -26.34
C GLU A 59 -11.95 24.06 -25.03
N VAL A 60 -11.85 22.74 -24.89
CA VAL A 60 -12.35 22.01 -23.69
C VAL A 60 -11.23 21.81 -22.64
N GLY A 61 -10.06 22.40 -22.85
CA GLY A 61 -8.92 22.38 -21.93
C GLY A 61 -8.08 21.10 -21.98
N ILE A 62 -8.26 20.25 -23.00
CA ILE A 62 -7.46 19.04 -23.23
C ILE A 62 -6.31 19.41 -24.15
N THR A 63 -5.25 20.00 -23.58
CA THR A 63 -4.01 20.28 -24.31
C THR A 63 -3.05 19.09 -24.25
N ASP A 64 -2.21 18.94 -25.27
CA ASP A 64 -1.13 17.93 -25.26
C ASP A 64 -0.17 18.11 -24.06
N SER A 65 0.01 19.37 -23.61
CA SER A 65 0.79 19.70 -22.41
C SER A 65 0.18 19.16 -21.11
N SER A 66 -1.14 19.20 -20.96
CA SER A 66 -1.84 18.71 -19.76
C SER A 66 -1.75 17.18 -19.65
N ARG A 67 -1.79 16.46 -20.77
CA ARG A 67 -1.63 15.00 -20.80
C ARG A 67 -0.19 14.57 -20.54
N ALA A 68 0.79 15.27 -21.11
CA ALA A 68 2.21 15.02 -20.84
C ALA A 68 2.52 15.24 -19.34
N ALA A 69 2.03 16.34 -18.76
CA ALA A 69 2.12 16.63 -17.33
C ALA A 69 1.47 15.52 -16.48
N MET A 70 0.25 15.09 -16.81
CA MET A 70 -0.44 14.03 -16.07
C MET A 70 0.28 12.68 -16.18
N THR A 71 0.85 12.37 -17.35
CA THR A 71 1.63 11.15 -17.54
C THR A 71 2.94 11.18 -16.74
N GLN A 72 3.57 12.35 -16.63
CA GLN A 72 4.77 12.57 -15.83
C GLN A 72 4.47 12.46 -14.33
N VAL A 73 3.39 13.09 -13.86
CA VAL A 73 2.89 12.96 -12.48
C VAL A 73 2.59 11.49 -12.16
N ASN A 74 1.88 10.78 -13.05
CA ASN A 74 1.58 9.37 -12.85
C ASN A 74 2.84 8.52 -12.77
N ARG A 75 3.86 8.78 -13.60
CA ARG A 75 5.16 8.08 -13.50
C ARG A 75 5.89 8.38 -12.20
N ALA A 76 5.96 9.66 -11.80
CA ALA A 76 6.60 10.08 -10.56
C ALA A 76 5.90 9.48 -9.32
N MET A 77 4.56 9.50 -9.28
CA MET A 77 3.78 8.88 -8.20
C MET A 77 4.00 7.38 -8.07
N GLN A 78 4.35 6.72 -9.17
CA GLN A 78 4.49 5.28 -9.20
C GLN A 78 5.86 4.80 -8.70
N GLN A 79 6.94 5.41 -9.17
CA GLN A 79 8.31 4.93 -8.92
C GLN A 79 9.31 6.07 -8.70
N GLY A 80 8.84 7.30 -8.63
CA GLY A 80 9.68 8.48 -8.49
C GLY A 80 10.38 8.58 -7.15
N THR A 81 11.46 9.36 -7.13
CA THR A 81 12.10 9.88 -5.93
C THR A 81 11.35 11.09 -5.38
N SER A 82 11.66 11.49 -4.15
CA SER A 82 11.15 12.73 -3.55
C SER A 82 11.31 13.95 -4.46
N GLU A 83 12.48 14.13 -5.06
CA GLU A 83 12.76 15.22 -6.01
C GLU A 83 11.92 15.14 -7.29
N SER A 84 11.73 13.93 -7.84
CA SER A 84 10.92 13.77 -9.06
C SER A 84 9.44 14.10 -8.81
N LEU A 85 8.93 13.80 -7.62
CA LEU A 85 7.58 14.16 -7.19
C LEU A 85 7.45 15.67 -7.01
N LEU A 86 8.45 16.29 -6.36
CA LEU A 86 8.49 17.72 -6.14
C LEU A 86 8.56 18.50 -7.46
N ALA A 87 9.35 18.03 -8.43
CA ALA A 87 9.44 18.64 -9.77
C ALA A 87 8.16 18.45 -10.60
N ALA A 88 7.41 17.36 -10.38
CA ALA A 88 6.15 17.10 -11.08
C ALA A 88 4.96 17.86 -10.47
N ALA A 89 5.03 18.21 -9.18
CA ALA A 89 3.92 18.84 -8.45
C ALA A 89 3.40 20.14 -9.10
N PRO A 90 4.22 21.10 -9.56
CA PRO A 90 3.72 22.33 -10.19
C PRO A 90 2.91 22.10 -11.46
N SER A 91 3.10 20.97 -12.13
CA SER A 91 2.39 20.61 -13.37
C SER A 91 1.04 19.93 -13.12
N ALA A 92 0.72 19.62 -11.86
CA ALA A 92 -0.53 18.98 -11.48
C ALA A 92 -1.64 20.01 -11.16
N PRO A 93 -2.93 19.64 -11.28
CA PRO A 93 -4.04 20.46 -10.80
C PRO A 93 -3.91 20.75 -9.30
N GLN A 94 -4.28 21.96 -8.85
CA GLN A 94 -4.08 22.41 -7.45
C GLN A 94 -4.59 21.43 -6.38
N VAL A 95 -5.76 20.82 -6.62
CA VAL A 95 -6.34 19.80 -5.72
C VAL A 95 -5.41 18.59 -5.54
N MET A 96 -4.62 18.25 -6.56
CA MET A 96 -3.64 17.17 -6.50
C MET A 96 -2.27 17.63 -5.99
N GLN A 97 -1.90 18.90 -6.19
CA GLN A 97 -0.58 19.42 -5.80
C GLN A 97 -0.26 19.14 -4.33
N SER A 98 -1.20 19.46 -3.43
CA SER A 98 -1.01 19.21 -1.98
C SER A 98 -0.74 17.74 -1.68
N ARG A 99 -1.47 16.81 -2.32
CA ARG A 99 -1.25 15.37 -2.18
C ARG A 99 0.11 14.94 -2.72
N ILE A 100 0.55 15.51 -3.84
CA ILE A 100 1.85 15.17 -4.46
C ILE A 100 2.99 15.69 -3.58
N TYR A 101 2.91 16.90 -3.04
CA TYR A 101 3.90 17.43 -2.10
C TYR A 101 3.95 16.59 -0.80
N GLN A 102 2.79 16.17 -0.30
CA GLN A 102 2.74 15.29 0.87
C GLN A 102 3.44 13.96 0.58
N GLN A 103 3.16 13.37 -0.58
CA GLN A 103 3.82 12.14 -1.01
C GLN A 103 5.33 12.33 -1.25
N ALA A 104 5.75 13.48 -1.77
CA ALA A 104 7.17 13.83 -1.93
C ALA A 104 7.90 13.90 -0.58
N ALA A 105 7.28 14.51 0.43
CA ALA A 105 7.84 14.59 1.77
C ALA A 105 7.96 13.21 2.45
N LEU A 106 6.92 12.38 2.34
CA LEU A 106 6.96 11.00 2.84
C LEU A 106 8.00 10.16 2.09
N ARG A 107 8.16 10.38 0.78
CA ARG A 107 9.19 9.72 -0.02
C ARG A 107 10.59 10.13 0.40
N ALA A 108 10.80 11.40 0.75
CA ALA A 108 12.08 11.86 1.29
C ALA A 108 12.41 11.16 2.62
N LEU A 109 11.41 10.90 3.47
CA LEU A 109 11.59 10.07 4.68
C LEU A 109 11.98 8.63 4.36
N ASP A 110 11.28 8.00 3.40
CA ASP A 110 11.59 6.63 2.96
C ASP A 110 13.02 6.52 2.38
N GLU A 111 13.52 7.61 1.79
CA GLU A 111 14.89 7.75 1.26
C GLU A 111 15.93 8.07 2.35
N GLY A 112 15.52 8.22 3.61
CA GLY A 112 16.41 8.55 4.72
C GLY A 112 16.76 10.04 4.84
N ASN A 113 16.06 10.93 4.12
CA ASN A 113 16.32 12.36 4.11
C ASN A 113 15.27 13.14 4.93
N ALA A 114 15.40 13.05 6.26
CA ALA A 114 14.48 13.68 7.22
C ALA A 114 14.43 15.21 7.09
N ASP A 115 15.58 15.87 6.86
CA ASP A 115 15.64 17.32 6.72
C ASP A 115 14.93 17.78 5.45
N ARG A 116 15.10 17.05 4.34
CA ARG A 116 14.37 17.34 3.12
C ARG A 116 12.87 17.16 3.29
N ALA A 117 12.42 16.12 4.00
CA ALA A 117 11.01 15.94 4.29
C ALA A 117 10.40 17.11 5.09
N ARG A 118 11.11 17.61 6.11
CA ARG A 118 10.69 18.82 6.86
C ARG A 118 10.62 20.04 5.97
N GLN A 119 11.62 20.23 5.11
CA GLN A 119 11.66 21.36 4.19
C GLN A 119 10.44 21.34 3.26
N ILE A 120 10.15 20.20 2.62
CA ILE A 120 8.98 20.06 1.73
C ILE A 120 7.68 20.34 2.49
N ALA A 121 7.56 19.85 3.73
CA ALA A 121 6.39 20.08 4.56
C ALA A 121 6.19 21.56 4.92
N ASN A 122 7.26 22.28 5.23
CA ASN A 122 7.19 23.69 5.59
C ASN A 122 6.95 24.61 4.38
N ASP A 123 7.53 24.27 3.23
CA ASP A 123 7.51 25.13 2.04
C ASP A 123 6.21 24.97 1.22
N TYR A 124 5.60 23.78 1.20
CA TYR A 124 4.52 23.45 0.26
C TYR A 124 3.22 22.91 0.86
N LEU A 125 3.19 22.55 2.16
CA LEU A 125 2.00 21.95 2.77
C LEU A 125 1.25 22.93 3.68
N GLY A 126 -0.08 22.83 3.65
CA GLY A 126 -0.95 23.49 4.63
C GLY A 126 -0.83 22.86 6.02
N GLN A 127 -1.31 23.57 7.05
CA GLN A 127 -1.08 23.26 8.47
C GLN A 127 -1.33 21.79 8.85
N GLY A 128 -2.48 21.21 8.51
CA GLY A 128 -2.81 19.82 8.88
C GLY A 128 -1.90 18.77 8.22
N ALA A 129 -1.62 18.91 6.92
CA ALA A 129 -0.74 17.99 6.21
C ALA A 129 0.73 18.14 6.67
N ARG A 130 1.15 19.37 6.95
CA ARG A 130 2.47 19.67 7.51
C ARG A 130 2.66 18.99 8.87
N GLU A 131 1.70 19.13 9.78
CA GLU A 131 1.79 18.53 11.12
C GLU A 131 1.93 17.00 11.06
N SER A 132 1.11 16.35 10.23
CA SER A 132 1.21 14.91 9.99
C SER A 132 2.59 14.47 9.47
N VAL A 133 3.18 15.22 8.53
CA VAL A 133 4.52 14.91 8.01
C VAL A 133 5.59 15.17 9.06
N LEU A 134 5.52 16.27 9.82
CA LEU A 134 6.49 16.58 10.85
C LEU A 134 6.48 15.54 11.98
N GLN A 135 5.29 15.05 12.37
CA GLN A 135 5.16 13.95 13.31
C GLN A 135 5.81 12.67 12.77
N ALA A 136 5.63 12.35 11.49
CA ALA A 136 6.29 11.22 10.86
C ALA A 136 7.83 11.37 10.84
N VAL A 137 8.35 12.60 10.62
CA VAL A 137 9.78 12.89 10.71
C VAL A 137 10.32 12.65 12.12
N GLU A 138 9.66 13.22 13.13
CA GLU A 138 10.07 13.08 14.53
C GLU A 138 10.09 11.63 14.97
N PHE A 139 9.03 10.90 14.60
CA PHE A 139 8.93 9.48 14.84
C PHE A 139 10.08 8.71 14.16
N ARG A 140 10.39 9.00 12.89
CA ARG A 140 11.51 8.37 12.16
C ARG A 140 12.84 8.55 12.88
N LEU A 141 13.18 9.78 13.27
CA LEU A 141 14.44 10.09 13.95
C LEU A 141 14.51 9.44 15.33
N THR A 142 13.40 9.43 16.06
CA THR A 142 13.31 8.74 17.34
C THR A 142 13.52 7.24 17.15
N SER A 143 12.87 6.63 16.15
CA SER A 143 13.04 5.21 15.81
C SER A 143 14.46 4.86 15.35
N GLU A 144 15.16 5.76 14.66
CA GLU A 144 16.56 5.56 14.26
C GLU A 144 17.49 5.59 15.48
N LYS A 145 17.28 6.55 16.38
CA LYS A 145 17.99 6.61 17.67
C LYS A 145 17.74 5.34 18.49
N LEU A 146 16.48 4.93 18.62
CA LEU A 146 16.09 3.72 19.36
C LEU A 146 16.58 2.43 18.70
N GLY A 147 16.60 2.36 17.37
CA GLY A 147 17.14 1.21 16.63
C GLY A 147 18.65 1.05 16.75
N SER A 148 19.35 2.11 17.19
CA SER A 148 20.76 2.05 17.61
C SER A 148 20.94 1.90 19.13
N SER A 149 19.84 1.96 19.90
CA SER A 149 19.84 1.85 21.35
C SER A 149 19.67 0.41 21.83
N ASN A 150 19.87 0.20 23.12
CA ASN A 150 19.73 -1.11 23.76
C ASN A 150 18.24 -1.46 23.98
N MET A 151 17.95 -2.75 24.07
CA MET A 151 16.59 -3.29 24.27
C MET A 151 15.85 -2.71 25.49
N ASP A 152 16.57 -2.23 26.50
CA ASP A 152 15.94 -1.65 27.71
C ASP A 152 15.23 -0.32 27.42
N GLU A 153 15.78 0.55 26.58
CA GLU A 153 15.12 1.81 26.18
C GLU A 153 13.90 1.54 25.29
N VAL A 154 14.01 0.53 24.42
CA VAL A 154 12.88 0.06 23.62
C VAL A 154 11.75 -0.44 24.52
N ARG A 155 12.04 -1.31 25.49
CA ARG A 155 11.05 -1.80 26.46
C ARG A 155 10.41 -0.68 27.28
N HIS A 156 11.19 0.31 27.70
CA HIS A 156 10.66 1.47 28.39
C HIS A 156 9.65 2.24 27.51
N THR A 157 9.98 2.44 26.23
CA THR A 157 9.08 3.09 25.27
C THR A 157 7.80 2.27 25.04
N LEU A 158 7.93 0.95 24.89
CA LEU A 158 6.79 0.05 24.68
C LEU A 158 5.81 0.03 25.87
N ALA A 159 6.31 0.22 27.09
CA ALA A 159 5.48 0.32 28.28
C ALA A 159 4.56 1.56 28.27
N GLY A 160 4.95 2.62 27.55
CA GLY A 160 4.14 3.83 27.39
C GLY A 160 3.06 3.74 26.30
N LEU A 161 3.12 2.73 25.42
CA LEU A 161 2.13 2.55 24.36
C LEU A 161 0.83 1.95 24.90
N ARG A 162 -0.29 2.27 24.25
CA ARG A 162 -1.64 1.95 24.74
C ARG A 162 -2.09 0.55 24.35
N SER A 163 -1.62 0.04 23.22
CA SER A 163 -2.08 -1.23 22.66
C SER A 163 -0.93 -2.12 22.23
N ASP A 164 -1.19 -3.44 22.19
CA ASP A 164 -0.25 -4.41 21.62
C ASP A 164 0.02 -4.11 20.14
N ASP A 165 -0.95 -3.51 19.45
CA ASP A 165 -0.83 -3.15 18.06
C ASP A 165 0.25 -2.09 17.83
N GLU A 166 0.19 -1.01 18.60
CA GLU A 166 1.22 0.05 18.57
C GLU A 166 2.59 -0.52 18.93
N ARG A 167 2.65 -1.50 19.85
CA ARG A 167 3.90 -2.18 20.23
C ARG A 167 4.47 -3.02 19.09
N ILE A 168 3.63 -3.82 18.42
CA ILE A 168 4.04 -4.63 17.27
C ILE A 168 4.52 -3.73 16.14
N ASP A 169 3.78 -2.67 15.81
CA ASP A 169 4.12 -1.72 14.75
C ASP A 169 5.50 -1.09 15.01
N LEU A 170 5.72 -0.60 16.24
CA LEU A 170 7.01 -0.03 16.63
C LEU A 170 8.14 -1.07 16.56
N LEU A 171 7.94 -2.27 17.08
CA LEU A 171 8.96 -3.33 17.09
C LEU A 171 9.36 -3.76 15.68
N VAL A 172 8.39 -3.94 14.77
CA VAL A 172 8.65 -4.28 13.36
C VAL A 172 9.42 -3.16 12.66
N GLN A 173 9.04 -1.90 12.91
CA GLN A 173 9.74 -0.76 12.33
C GLN A 173 11.18 -0.62 12.86
N LEU A 174 11.38 -0.73 14.18
CA LEU A 174 12.71 -0.70 14.78
C LEU A 174 13.57 -1.85 14.23
N SER A 175 13.00 -3.03 14.05
CA SER A 175 13.70 -4.15 13.43
C SER A 175 14.12 -3.84 11.99
N GLY A 176 13.22 -3.26 11.18
CA GLY A 176 13.54 -2.83 9.82
C GLY A 176 14.71 -1.84 9.76
N ASN A 177 14.77 -0.91 10.71
CA ASN A 177 15.88 0.05 10.84
C ASN A 177 17.19 -0.61 11.29
N ALA A 178 17.11 -1.54 12.25
CA ALA A 178 18.27 -2.24 12.78
C ALA A 178 18.83 -3.28 11.79
N ARG A 179 18.02 -3.78 10.84
CA ARG A 179 18.35 -4.92 9.97
C ARG A 179 19.70 -4.85 9.27
N GLN A 180 20.10 -3.68 8.76
CA GLN A 180 21.36 -3.53 8.02
C GLN A 180 22.58 -3.34 8.94
N ASN A 181 22.41 -2.63 10.05
CA ASN A 181 23.52 -2.19 10.91
C ASN A 181 23.72 -3.11 12.13
N ASN A 182 22.63 -3.72 12.61
CA ASN A 182 22.60 -4.61 13.77
C ASN A 182 21.53 -5.69 13.59
N PRO A 183 21.78 -6.73 12.75
CA PRO A 183 20.81 -7.79 12.48
C PRO A 183 20.44 -8.60 13.72
N LYS A 184 21.33 -8.69 14.73
CA LYS A 184 21.02 -9.37 16.00
C LYS A 184 19.92 -8.64 16.76
N LEU A 185 20.05 -7.32 16.91
CA LEU A 185 19.00 -6.49 17.51
C LEU A 185 17.71 -6.56 16.69
N ALA A 186 17.80 -6.56 15.36
CA ALA A 186 16.62 -6.71 14.51
C ALA A 186 15.84 -8.01 14.80
N VAL A 187 16.55 -9.12 14.99
CA VAL A 187 15.95 -10.42 15.38
C VAL A 187 15.37 -10.37 16.80
N GLU A 188 16.07 -9.76 17.76
CA GLU A 188 15.57 -9.61 19.14
C GLU A 188 14.25 -8.81 19.18
N LEU A 189 14.17 -7.71 18.42
CA LEU A 189 12.97 -6.89 18.29
C LEU A 189 11.79 -7.68 17.70
N LEU A 190 12.03 -8.49 16.67
CA LEU A 190 10.98 -9.33 16.08
C LEU A 190 10.56 -10.48 17.01
N ASN A 191 11.49 -11.03 17.79
CA ASN A 191 11.15 -12.03 18.80
C ASN A 191 10.26 -11.44 19.90
N GLU A 192 10.50 -10.19 20.30
CA GLU A 192 9.59 -9.46 21.19
C GLU A 192 8.22 -9.23 20.52
N ALA A 193 8.20 -8.82 19.24
CA ALA A 193 6.95 -8.61 18.49
C ALA A 193 6.11 -9.89 18.40
N ARG A 194 6.78 -11.03 18.22
CA ARG A 194 6.16 -12.36 18.15
C ARG A 194 5.42 -12.73 19.43
N GLN A 195 5.87 -12.25 20.60
CA GLN A 195 5.19 -12.54 21.87
C GLN A 195 3.74 -12.03 21.87
N PHE A 196 3.46 -10.93 21.17
CA PHE A 196 2.12 -10.36 21.05
C PHE A 196 1.24 -11.05 20.00
N THR A 197 1.85 -11.78 19.05
CA THR A 197 1.16 -12.45 17.94
C THR A 197 1.00 -13.97 18.12
N ASN A 198 1.58 -14.55 19.18
CA ASN A 198 1.49 -15.99 19.51
C ASN A 198 0.07 -16.48 19.86
N ARG A 199 -0.87 -15.57 20.13
CA ARG A 199 -2.27 -15.92 20.42
C ARG A 199 -3.08 -16.09 19.14
N ARG A 200 -4.11 -16.93 19.18
CA ARG A 200 -5.08 -17.05 18.08
C ARG A 200 -5.73 -15.69 17.82
N ALA A 201 -5.78 -15.28 16.54
CA ALA A 201 -6.37 -14.01 16.17
C ALA A 201 -7.88 -14.02 16.42
N THR A 202 -8.46 -12.90 16.82
CA THR A 202 -9.90 -12.76 17.07
C THR A 202 -10.58 -11.83 16.07
N ASN A 203 -9.79 -11.18 15.22
CA ASN A 203 -10.24 -10.27 14.18
C ASN A 203 -9.19 -10.17 13.06
N TYR A 204 -9.55 -9.52 11.94
CA TYR A 204 -8.65 -9.34 10.79
C TYR A 204 -7.39 -8.55 11.10
N ARG A 205 -7.46 -7.59 12.03
CA ARG A 205 -6.31 -6.76 12.39
C ARG A 205 -5.21 -7.59 13.05
N GLN A 206 -5.58 -8.55 13.90
CA GLN A 206 -4.62 -9.48 14.51
C GLN A 206 -4.03 -10.48 13.51
N LEU A 207 -4.81 -10.94 12.52
CA LEU A 207 -4.27 -11.75 11.41
C LEU A 207 -3.25 -10.95 10.59
N GLU A 208 -3.56 -9.68 10.30
CA GLU A 208 -2.65 -8.80 9.57
C GLU A 208 -1.34 -8.57 10.35
N GLN A 209 -1.39 -8.44 11.68
CA GLN A 209 -0.20 -8.33 12.52
C GLN A 209 0.65 -9.59 12.53
N GLN A 210 0.03 -10.77 12.63
CA GLN A 210 0.74 -12.05 12.51
C GLN A 210 1.47 -12.12 11.18
N LEU A 211 0.78 -11.77 10.09
CA LEU A 211 1.37 -11.71 8.76
C LEU A 211 2.52 -10.71 8.67
N MET A 212 2.35 -9.49 9.20
CA MET A 212 3.38 -8.45 9.18
C MET A 212 4.65 -8.88 9.94
N VAL A 213 4.51 -9.52 11.11
CA VAL A 213 5.66 -10.05 11.86
C VAL A 213 6.32 -11.20 11.09
N ALA A 214 5.54 -12.09 10.46
CA ALA A 214 6.08 -13.15 9.62
C ALA A 214 6.87 -12.59 8.42
N GLU A 215 6.34 -11.59 7.73
CA GLU A 215 7.03 -10.93 6.61
C GLU A 215 8.32 -10.23 7.05
N ALA A 216 8.34 -9.65 8.26
CA ALA A 216 9.54 -9.03 8.81
C ALA A 216 10.65 -10.05 9.11
N PHE A 217 10.30 -11.27 9.53
CA PHE A 217 11.27 -12.35 9.73
C PHE A 217 11.82 -12.91 8.41
N ARG A 218 11.15 -12.72 7.27
CA ARG A 218 11.48 -13.38 5.99
C ARG A 218 12.96 -13.32 5.61
N GLU A 219 13.60 -12.16 5.75
CA GLU A 219 14.99 -11.97 5.32
C GLU A 219 16.01 -12.31 6.41
N LEU A 220 15.57 -12.40 7.67
CA LEU A 220 16.42 -12.61 8.83
C LEU A 220 16.41 -14.08 9.28
N GLU A 221 15.22 -14.63 9.48
CA GLU A 221 14.98 -16.03 9.91
C GLU A 221 13.73 -16.59 9.20
N PRO A 222 13.84 -17.09 7.94
CA PRO A 222 12.70 -17.62 7.18
C PRO A 222 11.91 -18.70 7.94
N ALA A 223 12.60 -19.56 8.70
CA ALA A 223 11.97 -20.60 9.52
C ALA A 223 10.92 -20.04 10.50
N ARG A 224 11.22 -18.91 11.16
CA ARG A 224 10.27 -18.23 12.07
C ARG A 224 9.06 -17.68 11.33
N SER A 225 9.24 -17.24 10.09
CA SER A 225 8.14 -16.77 9.25
C SER A 225 7.14 -17.89 9.01
N PHE A 226 7.62 -19.10 8.67
CA PHE A 226 6.77 -20.27 8.49
C PHE A 226 6.04 -20.67 9.79
N GLU A 227 6.73 -20.68 10.93
CA GLU A 227 6.13 -20.97 12.24
C GLU A 227 4.95 -20.03 12.57
N ILE A 228 5.04 -18.75 12.19
CA ILE A 228 3.97 -17.78 12.43
C ILE A 228 2.83 -17.93 11.42
N LEU A 229 3.14 -18.21 10.15
CA LEU A 229 2.12 -18.36 9.11
C LEU A 229 1.27 -19.62 9.29
N GLU A 230 1.86 -20.69 9.80
CA GLU A 230 1.22 -22.00 9.88
C GLU A 230 -0.11 -22.00 10.69
N PRO A 231 -0.17 -21.50 11.94
CA PRO A 231 -1.44 -21.38 12.68
C PRO A 231 -2.45 -20.46 12.00
N GLY A 232 -1.97 -19.41 11.31
CA GLY A 232 -2.82 -18.50 10.56
C GLY A 232 -3.56 -19.19 9.40
N ILE A 233 -2.88 -20.08 8.66
CA ILE A 233 -3.51 -20.89 7.60
C ILE A 233 -4.57 -21.81 8.16
N VAL A 234 -4.29 -22.47 9.30
CA VAL A 234 -5.28 -23.31 10.00
C VAL A 234 -6.51 -22.48 10.37
N GLN A 235 -6.31 -21.32 10.97
CA GLN A 235 -7.39 -20.43 11.33
C GLN A 235 -8.19 -19.92 10.12
N LEU A 236 -7.53 -19.60 9.00
CA LEU A 236 -8.22 -19.19 7.77
C LEU A 236 -9.11 -20.31 7.22
N ASN A 237 -8.65 -21.56 7.25
CA ASN A 237 -9.46 -22.71 6.84
C ASN A 237 -10.74 -22.84 7.68
N GLU A 238 -10.63 -22.66 9.00
CA GLU A 238 -11.78 -22.70 9.91
C GLU A 238 -12.78 -21.57 9.61
N LEU A 239 -12.28 -20.35 9.40
CA LEU A 239 -13.12 -19.20 9.05
C LEU A 239 -13.81 -19.37 7.69
N LEU A 240 -13.11 -19.92 6.69
CA LEU A 240 -13.66 -20.22 5.37
C LEU A 240 -14.75 -21.29 5.45
N THR A 241 -14.53 -22.33 6.25
CA THR A 241 -15.53 -23.38 6.47
C THR A 241 -16.79 -22.83 7.13
N ALA A 242 -16.63 -21.99 8.17
CA ALA A 242 -17.76 -21.31 8.81
C ALA A 242 -18.46 -20.32 7.87
N ALA A 243 -17.71 -19.62 7.02
CA ALA A 243 -18.29 -18.72 6.03
C ALA A 243 -19.08 -19.49 4.96
N ALA A 244 -18.64 -20.69 4.57
CA ALA A 244 -19.36 -21.53 3.62
C ALA A 244 -20.72 -21.99 4.19
N THR A 245 -20.78 -22.35 5.47
CA THR A 245 -22.05 -22.76 6.12
C THR A 245 -23.02 -21.61 6.32
N LEU A 246 -22.51 -20.39 6.55
CA LEU A 246 -23.32 -19.18 6.73
C LEU A 246 -23.66 -18.47 5.40
N THR A 247 -23.09 -18.93 4.28
CA THR A 247 -23.32 -18.28 2.98
C THR A 247 -24.77 -18.45 2.54
N GLY A 248 -25.41 -17.35 2.16
CA GLY A 248 -26.83 -17.31 1.78
C GLY A 248 -27.80 -17.12 2.94
N PHE A 249 -27.32 -17.13 4.19
CA PHE A 249 -28.11 -16.75 5.37
C PHE A 249 -27.74 -15.34 5.86
N GLU A 250 -26.49 -15.17 6.28
CA GLU A 250 -26.02 -13.96 6.98
C GLU A 250 -24.83 -13.30 6.26
N VAL A 251 -24.08 -14.07 5.47
CA VAL A 251 -22.92 -13.59 4.75
C VAL A 251 -22.96 -14.05 3.30
N ASN A 252 -22.33 -13.31 2.39
CA ASN A 252 -22.19 -13.69 0.99
C ASN A 252 -20.69 -13.76 0.67
N VAL A 253 -20.04 -14.78 1.22
CA VAL A 253 -18.60 -15.00 1.01
C VAL A 253 -18.36 -15.87 -0.21
N PHE A 254 -19.21 -16.88 -0.45
CA PHE A 254 -19.12 -17.79 -1.60
C PHE A 254 -20.15 -17.45 -2.66
N GLN A 255 -19.82 -17.74 -3.92
CA GLN A 255 -20.72 -17.64 -5.06
C GLN A 255 -20.69 -18.97 -5.79
N ASP A 256 -21.86 -19.59 -5.98
CA ASP A 256 -22.00 -20.90 -6.63
C ASP A 256 -21.14 -22.02 -6.00
N GLY A 257 -20.91 -21.92 -4.68
CA GLY A 257 -20.06 -22.85 -3.93
C GLY A 257 -18.55 -22.56 -4.01
N GLU A 258 -18.15 -21.54 -4.74
CA GLU A 258 -16.74 -21.16 -4.93
C GLU A 258 -16.39 -19.88 -4.15
N LEU A 259 -15.12 -19.78 -3.72
CA LEU A 259 -14.59 -18.58 -3.10
C LEU A 259 -14.14 -17.58 -4.18
N PRO A 260 -14.82 -16.42 -4.36
CA PRO A 260 -14.39 -15.40 -5.31
C PRO A 260 -13.03 -14.82 -4.90
N LEU A 261 -12.08 -14.85 -5.83
CA LEU A 261 -10.69 -14.44 -5.59
C LEU A 261 -10.43 -12.95 -5.83
N GLU A 262 -11.44 -12.18 -6.23
CA GLU A 262 -11.32 -10.76 -6.59
C GLU A 262 -11.09 -9.81 -5.39
N GLY A 263 -10.80 -10.34 -4.20
CA GLY A 263 -10.57 -9.54 -3.00
C GLY A 263 -11.80 -8.79 -2.49
N ARG A 264 -12.99 -9.18 -2.95
CA ARG A 264 -14.28 -8.56 -2.59
C ARG A 264 -14.63 -8.72 -1.12
N ASN A 265 -14.06 -9.71 -0.43
CA ASN A 265 -14.28 -9.96 0.98
C ASN A 265 -12.96 -10.11 1.75
N GLY A 266 -13.01 -9.89 3.07
CA GLY A 266 -11.83 -9.94 3.94
C GLY A 266 -11.10 -11.29 3.93
N LEU A 267 -11.83 -12.41 3.86
CA LEU A 267 -11.24 -13.76 3.86
C LEU A 267 -10.45 -14.04 2.59
N SER A 268 -11.01 -13.76 1.42
CA SER A 268 -10.31 -13.90 0.12
C SER A 268 -9.05 -13.03 0.05
N ASN A 269 -9.11 -11.80 0.60
CA ASN A 269 -7.95 -10.92 0.71
C ASN A 269 -6.87 -11.51 1.63
N MET A 270 -7.24 -12.07 2.79
CA MET A 270 -6.29 -12.74 3.68
C MET A 270 -5.65 -13.97 3.04
N VAL A 271 -6.44 -14.82 2.36
CA VAL A 271 -5.91 -15.97 1.60
C VAL A 271 -4.87 -15.52 0.57
N THR A 272 -5.16 -14.44 -0.15
CA THR A 272 -4.26 -13.88 -1.16
C THR A 272 -2.96 -13.38 -0.52
N ARG A 273 -3.05 -12.70 0.62
CA ARG A 273 -1.92 -12.17 1.38
C ARG A 273 -1.03 -13.27 1.97
N TYR A 274 -1.61 -14.30 2.57
CA TYR A 274 -0.85 -15.48 3.00
C TYR A 274 -0.20 -16.19 1.81
N GLY A 275 -0.91 -16.33 0.69
CA GLY A 275 -0.35 -16.86 -0.54
C GLY A 275 0.85 -16.04 -1.05
N HIS A 276 0.76 -14.71 -0.99
CA HIS A 276 1.85 -13.82 -1.33
C HIS A 276 3.05 -13.98 -0.39
N ALA A 277 2.83 -14.01 0.93
CA ALA A 277 3.90 -14.22 1.91
C ALA A 277 4.62 -15.57 1.71
N LEU A 278 3.86 -16.66 1.45
CA LEU A 278 4.45 -17.95 1.08
C LEU A 278 5.23 -17.85 -0.23
N GLY A 279 4.75 -17.08 -1.21
CA GLY A 279 5.49 -16.86 -2.44
C GLY A 279 6.80 -16.12 -2.24
N LEU A 280 6.83 -15.13 -1.35
CA LEU A 280 8.07 -14.44 -0.98
C LEU A 280 9.04 -15.35 -0.21
N LEU A 281 8.53 -16.26 0.63
CA LEU A 281 9.37 -17.23 1.36
C LEU A 281 9.88 -18.36 0.47
N ALA A 282 9.21 -18.65 -0.64
CA ALA A 282 9.61 -19.71 -1.57
C ALA A 282 10.99 -19.49 -2.19
N THR A 283 11.47 -18.24 -2.25
CA THR A 283 12.85 -17.94 -2.69
C THR A 283 13.91 -18.44 -1.71
N SER A 284 13.55 -18.61 -0.45
CA SER A 284 14.42 -19.12 0.61
C SER A 284 14.20 -20.62 0.84
N ASP A 285 12.95 -21.06 0.87
CA ASP A 285 12.56 -22.46 1.04
C ASP A 285 11.28 -22.77 0.26
N PHE A 286 11.47 -23.29 -0.94
CA PHE A 286 10.36 -23.64 -1.84
C PHE A 286 9.53 -24.81 -1.30
N GLU A 287 10.16 -25.82 -0.73
CA GLU A 287 9.50 -27.05 -0.28
C GLU A 287 8.58 -26.76 0.91
N GLN A 288 9.06 -25.99 1.88
CA GLN A 288 8.27 -25.60 3.04
C GLN A 288 7.10 -24.67 2.64
N SER A 289 7.35 -23.74 1.71
CA SER A 289 6.30 -22.87 1.16
C SER A 289 5.21 -23.67 0.43
N GLN A 290 5.61 -24.66 -0.37
CA GLN A 290 4.69 -25.56 -1.05
C GLN A 290 3.90 -26.41 -0.05
N THR A 291 4.57 -26.92 0.99
CA THR A 291 3.95 -27.70 2.06
C THR A 291 2.86 -26.90 2.76
N LEU A 292 3.13 -25.66 3.18
CA LEU A 292 2.11 -24.81 3.79
C LEU A 292 0.99 -24.42 2.82
N ALA A 293 1.32 -24.13 1.55
CA ALA A 293 0.29 -23.87 0.54
C ALA A 293 -0.67 -25.05 0.37
N ASN A 294 -0.17 -26.29 0.49
CA ASN A 294 -1.00 -27.49 0.40
C ASN A 294 -1.97 -27.66 1.58
N ARG A 295 -1.75 -26.95 2.69
CA ARG A 295 -2.63 -27.01 3.88
C ARG A 295 -3.88 -26.15 3.76
N PHE A 296 -3.99 -25.29 2.74
CA PHE A 296 -5.27 -24.69 2.41
C PHE A 296 -6.28 -25.78 2.02
N GLN A 297 -7.44 -25.79 2.68
CA GLN A 297 -8.45 -26.84 2.50
C GLN A 297 -9.23 -26.64 1.19
N LEU A 298 -9.59 -25.41 0.87
CA LEU A 298 -10.27 -25.07 -0.39
C LEU A 298 -9.31 -25.10 -1.58
N SER A 299 -9.81 -25.61 -2.71
CA SER A 299 -9.08 -25.67 -3.98
C SER A 299 -8.62 -24.29 -4.43
N GLU A 300 -9.49 -23.29 -4.36
CA GLU A 300 -9.26 -21.93 -4.84
C GLU A 300 -8.13 -21.28 -4.03
N SER A 301 -8.20 -21.39 -2.70
CA SER A 301 -7.15 -20.88 -1.80
C SER A 301 -5.80 -21.54 -2.05
N ARG A 302 -5.79 -22.86 -2.24
CA ARG A 302 -4.57 -23.61 -2.55
C ARG A 302 -3.97 -23.20 -3.89
N VAL A 303 -4.81 -23.01 -4.92
CA VAL A 303 -4.38 -22.56 -6.25
C VAL A 303 -3.77 -21.16 -6.18
N VAL A 304 -4.40 -20.23 -5.45
CA VAL A 304 -3.86 -18.87 -5.24
C VAL A 304 -2.48 -18.92 -4.59
N ALA A 305 -2.33 -19.66 -3.50
CA ALA A 305 -1.05 -19.77 -2.79
C ALA A 305 0.06 -20.36 -3.69
N ARG A 306 -0.24 -21.45 -4.40
CA ARG A 306 0.72 -22.07 -5.35
C ARG A 306 1.07 -21.14 -6.50
N LEU A 307 0.10 -20.40 -7.03
CA LEU A 307 0.33 -19.45 -8.11
C LEU A 307 1.24 -18.31 -7.67
N SER A 308 1.04 -17.78 -6.45
CA SER A 308 1.94 -16.79 -5.85
C SER A 308 3.36 -17.32 -5.70
N ILE A 309 3.53 -18.56 -5.24
CA ILE A 309 4.83 -19.25 -5.17
C ILE A 309 5.50 -19.32 -6.54
N VAL A 310 4.81 -19.86 -7.54
CA VAL A 310 5.36 -19.99 -8.91
C VAL A 310 5.72 -18.63 -9.49
N ARG A 311 4.88 -17.60 -9.29
CA ARG A 311 5.14 -16.23 -9.77
C ARG A 311 6.39 -15.62 -9.16
N SER A 312 6.57 -15.75 -7.85
CA SER A 312 7.77 -15.28 -7.16
C SER A 312 9.03 -15.99 -7.64
N MET A 313 8.97 -17.30 -7.84
CA MET A 313 10.10 -18.09 -8.36
C MET A 313 10.46 -17.74 -9.81
N LEU A 314 9.47 -17.41 -10.64
CA LEU A 314 9.68 -17.02 -12.04
C LEU A 314 10.06 -15.53 -12.22
N GLY A 315 10.25 -14.79 -11.12
CA GLY A 315 10.60 -13.37 -11.15
C GLY A 315 9.50 -12.46 -11.73
N LYS A 316 8.28 -12.97 -11.87
CA LYS A 316 7.09 -12.21 -12.29
C LYS A 316 6.29 -11.89 -11.04
N GLU A 317 6.78 -10.98 -10.20
CA GLU A 317 5.99 -10.47 -9.09
C GLU A 317 4.65 -9.91 -9.62
N PRO A 318 3.50 -10.33 -9.08
CA PRO A 318 2.28 -9.56 -9.25
C PRO A 318 2.51 -8.22 -8.56
N GLY A 319 2.29 -7.12 -9.28
CA GLY A 319 2.49 -5.77 -8.79
C GLY A 319 1.64 -5.45 -7.56
N PHE A 320 2.16 -5.74 -6.38
CA PHE A 320 1.82 -5.08 -5.14
C PHE A 320 3.11 -4.45 -4.63
N ARG A 321 3.25 -3.14 -4.84
CA ARG A 321 4.42 -2.38 -4.42
C ARG A 321 4.47 -2.33 -2.89
N SER A 322 5.16 -3.29 -2.29
CA SER A 322 5.70 -3.10 -0.94
C SER A 322 6.89 -2.14 -1.04
N ARG A 323 6.82 -1.03 -0.30
CA ARG A 323 7.92 -0.07 -0.20
C ARG A 323 9.14 -0.75 0.42
N GLY A 324 10.29 -0.56 -0.21
CA GLY A 324 11.57 -0.53 0.50
C GLY A 324 12.35 -1.84 0.60
N SER A 325 13.04 -2.22 -0.48
CA SER A 325 14.45 -2.64 -0.41
C SER A 325 14.92 -3.14 -1.76
N ARG A 326 15.73 -2.33 -2.45
CA ARG A 326 16.70 -2.77 -3.44
C ARG A 326 17.56 -1.57 -3.83
N LEU A 327 18.79 -1.53 -3.36
CA LEU A 327 20.00 -1.64 -4.19
C LEU A 327 21.23 -1.13 -3.44
N GLY A 328 22.25 -1.98 -3.41
CA GLY A 328 23.59 -1.65 -2.94
C GLY A 328 24.58 -2.78 -3.19
N GLN A 329 24.45 -3.53 -4.29
CA GLN A 329 25.55 -4.38 -4.78
C GLN A 329 26.28 -3.61 -5.85
N ASN A 330 27.46 -3.09 -5.51
CA ASN A 330 28.35 -2.44 -6.44
C ASN A 330 29.45 -3.45 -6.83
N THR A 331 29.43 -3.85 -8.09
CA THR A 331 30.37 -4.78 -8.71
C THR A 331 31.70 -4.06 -8.96
N VAL A 332 32.76 -4.42 -8.23
CA VAL A 332 34.13 -3.97 -8.54
C VAL A 332 34.73 -4.90 -9.59
N ILE A 333 34.85 -4.42 -10.82
CA ILE A 333 35.64 -5.08 -11.87
C ILE A 333 37.10 -4.61 -11.76
N ARG A 334 37.99 -5.55 -11.46
CA ARG A 334 39.45 -5.48 -11.66
C ARG A 334 39.77 -5.07 -13.10
N ARG A 335 40.65 -4.09 -13.28
CA ARG A 335 41.61 -4.09 -14.39
C ARG A 335 43.01 -3.86 -13.84
N GLY A 336 43.87 -4.86 -14.01
CA GLY A 336 45.30 -4.62 -14.12
C GLY A 336 45.59 -4.17 -15.55
N GLN A 337 46.31 -3.07 -15.69
CA GLN A 337 47.66 -3.00 -16.27
C GLN A 337 48.24 -1.64 -15.92
#